data_AF-A0A529HZ39-F1
#
_entry.id   AF-A0A529HZ39-F1
#
_cell.length_a   1.000
_cell.length_b   1.000
_cell.length_c   1.000
_cell.angle_alpha   90.00
_cell.angle_beta   90.00
_cell.angle_gamma   90.00
#
_symmetry.space_group_name_H-M   'P 1'
#
loop_
_entity.id
_entity.type
_entity.pdbx_description
1 polymer ?
#
loop_
_entity_poly.entity_id
_entity_poly.type
_entity_poly.pdbx_seq_one_letter_code
_entity_poly.pdbx_strand_id
1 'polypeptide(L)' 'IVRSELWNPAKHADPKSLPTPGQILELTSRRNINGAAYDKEWPERAKKTMW' A
#
# COMPACT_ATOMS: atom_id res chain seq x y z
N ILE A 1 29.15 -5.32 15.60
CA ILE A 1 28.19 -4.70 14.65
C ILE A 1 26.85 -5.38 14.83
N VAL A 2 25.83 -4.68 15.32
CA VAL A 2 24.44 -5.17 15.33
C VAL A 2 23.76 -4.59 14.10
N ARG A 3 23.34 -5.45 13.17
CA ARG A 3 22.53 -5.03 12.01
C ARG A 3 21.06 -5.22 12.36
N SER A 4 20.22 -4.24 12.03
CA SER A 4 18.79 -4.23 12.35
C SER A 4 17.93 -5.30 11.62
N GLU A 5 18.56 -6.34 11.05
CA GLU A 5 17.92 -7.47 10.36
C GLU A 5 16.84 -7.12 9.32
N LEU A 6 16.84 -5.89 8.79
CA LEU A 6 15.85 -5.39 7.84
C LEU A 6 15.73 -6.26 6.58
N TRP A 7 16.80 -6.97 6.22
CA TRP A 7 16.87 -7.83 5.04
C TRP A 7 16.59 -9.31 5.34
N ASN A 8 16.24 -9.68 6.57
CA ASN A 8 15.93 -11.05 6.94
C ASN A 8 14.48 -11.40 6.50
N PRO A 9 14.28 -12.28 5.49
CA PRO A 9 12.94 -12.60 4.98
C PRO A 9 12.02 -13.21 6.04
N ALA A 10 12.58 -13.91 7.03
CA ALA A 10 11.81 -14.49 8.13
C ALA A 10 11.20 -13.43 9.06
N LYS A 11 11.67 -12.18 8.99
CA LYS A 11 11.15 -11.03 9.75
C LYS A 11 10.29 -10.09 8.90
N HIS A 12 10.06 -10.41 7.63
CA HIS A 12 9.19 -9.61 6.77
C HIS A 12 7.73 -9.91 7.11
N ALA A 13 6.93 -8.85 7.22
CA ALA A 13 5.48 -9.00 7.33
C ALA A 13 4.93 -9.60 6.03
N ASP A 14 3.87 -10.40 6.14
CA ASP A 14 3.16 -10.91 4.97
C ASP A 14 2.61 -9.71 4.17
N PRO A 15 2.95 -9.56 2.87
CA PRO A 15 2.41 -8.50 2.02
C PRO A 15 0.88 -8.43 2.04
N LYS A 16 0.18 -9.56 2.25
CA LYS A 16 -1.28 -9.62 2.33
C LYS A 16 -1.86 -9.07 3.64
N SER A 17 -1.04 -8.95 4.68
CA SER A 17 -1.44 -8.35 5.95
C SER A 17 -1.37 -6.81 5.94
N LEU A 18 -0.74 -6.24 4.92
CA LEU A 18 -0.60 -4.80 4.80
C LEU A 18 -1.87 -4.17 4.22
N PRO A 19 -2.23 -2.95 4.66
CA PRO A 19 -3.36 -2.24 4.08
C PRO A 19 -3.08 -1.89 2.62
N THR A 20 -4.14 -1.85 1.82
CA THR A 20 -4.05 -1.41 0.42
C THR A 20 -3.74 0.09 0.35
N PRO A 21 -3.19 0.59 -0.77
CA PRO A 21 -2.99 2.02 -0.97
C PRO A 21 -4.26 2.84 -0.75
N GLY A 22 -5.40 2.36 -1.24
CA GLY A 22 -6.71 2.98 -1.02
C GLY A 22 -7.09 3.04 0.46
N GLN A 23 -6.87 1.96 1.23
CA GLN A 23 -7.12 1.95 2.67
C GLN A 23 -6.23 2.95 3.42
N ILE A 24 -4.95 3.06 3.04
CA ILE A 24 -4.02 4.04 3.63
C ILE A 24 -4.53 5.47 3.35
N LEU A 25 -4.94 5.75 2.11
CA LEU A 25 -5.48 7.06 1.71
C LEU A 25 -6.78 7.39 2.43
N GLU A 26 -7.69 6.43 2.56
CA GLU A 26 -8.95 6.60 3.28
C GLU A 26 -8.69 6.94 4.75
N LEU A 27 -7.81 6.20 5.43
CA LEU A 27 -7.47 6.46 6.84
C LEU A 27 -6.78 7.83 7.01
N THR A 28 -5.79 8.11 6.17
CA THR A 28 -4.99 9.36 6.26
C THR A 28 -5.84 10.60 5.93
N SER A 29 -6.80 10.46 5.01
CA SER A 29 -7.71 11.53 4.61
C SER A 29 -8.90 11.72 5.54
N ARG A 30 -8.98 10.99 6.68
CA ARG A 30 -10.15 10.97 7.57
C ARG A 30 -11.44 10.56 6.86
N ARG A 31 -11.35 9.57 5.97
CA ARG A 31 -12.45 9.03 5.16
C ARG A 31 -13.05 10.00 4.14
N ASN A 32 -12.32 11.06 3.77
CA ASN A 32 -12.72 11.92 2.65
C ASN A 32 -12.50 11.24 1.29
N ILE A 33 -11.52 10.34 1.21
CA ILE A 33 -11.25 9.53 0.02
C ILE A 33 -11.84 8.15 0.25
N ASN A 34 -12.64 7.67 -0.71
CA ASN A 34 -13.10 6.28 -0.73
C ASN A 34 -11.97 5.37 -1.20
N GLY A 35 -11.40 4.60 -0.28
CA GLY A 35 -10.25 3.73 -0.57
C GLY A 35 -10.58 2.60 -1.55
N ALA A 36 -11.76 2.00 -1.42
CA ALA A 36 -12.19 0.90 -2.29
C ALA A 36 -12.39 1.35 -3.74
N ALA A 37 -12.97 2.53 -3.95
CA ALA A 37 -13.08 3.13 -5.27
C ALA A 37 -11.70 3.44 -5.85
N TYR A 38 -10.79 3.99 -5.03
CA TYR A 38 -9.42 4.27 -5.43
C TYR A 38 -8.68 3.02 -5.92
N ASP A 39 -8.69 1.93 -5.12
CA ASP A 39 -8.01 0.68 -5.47
C ASP A 39 -8.58 0.03 -6.74
N LYS A 40 -9.89 0.16 -6.97
CA LYS A 40 -10.54 -0.37 -8.18
C LYS A 40 -10.14 0.40 -9.44
N GLU A 41 -10.01 1.72 -9.35
CA GLU A 41 -9.62 2.58 -10.48
C GLU A 41 -8.12 2.58 -10.74
N TRP A 42 -7.32 2.19 -9.73
CA TRP A 42 -5.87 2.29 -9.76
C TRP A 42 -5.21 1.57 -10.94
N PRO A 43 -5.54 0.32 -11.32
CA PRO A 43 -4.90 -0.36 -12.45
C PRO A 43 -5.05 0.39 -13.77
N GLU A 44 -6.20 1.03 -13.99
CA GLU A 44 -6.48 1.78 -15.21
C GLU A 44 -5.80 3.16 -15.20
N ARG A 45 -5.70 3.82 -14.03
CA ARG A 45 -4.88 5.03 -13.90
C ARG A 45 -3.41 4.72 -14.12
N ALA A 46 -2.87 3.71 -13.44
CA ALA A 46 -1.47 3.32 -13.51
C ALA A 46 -1.00 3.07 -14.95
N LYS A 47 -1.80 2.36 -15.76
CA LYS A 47 -1.52 2.15 -17.20
C LYS A 47 -1.40 3.44 -18.01
N LYS A 48 -2.18 4.47 -17.65
CA LYS A 48 -2.21 5.76 -18.37
C LYS A 48 -1.14 6.73 -17.90
N THR A 49 -0.63 6.56 -16.68
CA THR A 49 0.23 7.55 -16.03
C THR A 49 1.64 7.03 -15.73
N MET A 50 1.89 5.73 -15.79
CA MET A 50 3.25 5.19 -15.66
C MET A 50 3.98 5.30 -16.99
N TRP A 51 5.07 6.05 -16.98
CA TRP A 51 6.12 6.08 -18.00
C TRP A 51 6.82 4.71 -18.09
#